data_AF-A0A928EYW6-F1
#
_entry.id   AF-A0A928EYW6-F1
#
_cell.length_a   1.000
_cell.length_b   1.000
_cell.length_c   1.000
_cell.angle_alpha   90.00
_cell.angle_beta   90.00
_cell.angle_gamma   90.00
#
_symmetry.space_group_name_H-M   'P 1'
#
loop_
_entity.id
_entity.type
_entity.pdbx_description
1 polymer ?
#
loop_
_entity_poly.entity_id
_entity_poly.type
_entity_poly.pdbx_seq_one_letter_code
_entity_poly.pdbx_strand_id
1 'polypeptide(L)'
;MARNSVIVPEAKEAMKNFKMQAASEVGVNLKDGYNGELTSRQAGSVGGQMVNNMNPVRTMRFERHNRISQGHKITVKYAFSLTV
;
A
#
# COMPACT_ATOMS: atom_id res chain seq x y z
N MET A 1 10.42 19.02 -21.74
CA MET A 1 10.40 18.22 -20.49
C MET A 1 9.26 18.77 -19.62
N ALA A 2 8.19 18.00 -19.41
CA ALA A 2 7.02 18.48 -18.70
C ALA A 2 7.34 18.67 -17.21
N ARG A 3 7.25 19.91 -16.72
CA ARG A 3 7.32 20.23 -15.29
C ARG A 3 6.10 19.64 -14.62
N ASN A 4 6.27 18.47 -14.01
CA ASN A 4 5.25 17.78 -13.24
C ASN A 4 5.02 18.53 -11.91
N SER A 5 4.41 19.71 -11.95
CA SER A 5 3.89 20.40 -10.75
C SER A 5 2.62 19.68 -10.28
N VAL A 6 2.73 18.39 -9.96
CA VAL A 6 1.57 17.53 -9.67
C VAL A 6 0.99 17.75 -8.28
N ILE A 7 1.70 18.48 -7.42
CA ILE A 7 1.30 18.60 -6.01
C ILE A 7 1.05 20.07 -5.71
N VAL A 8 -0.23 20.39 -5.58
CA VAL A 8 -0.76 21.62 -4.96
C VAL A 8 -0.01 21.82 -3.63
N PRO A 9 0.49 23.02 -3.27
CA PRO A 9 1.32 23.21 -2.09
C PRO A 9 0.75 22.61 -0.81
N GLU A 10 -0.56 22.69 -0.63
CA GLU A 10 -1.33 22.14 0.50
C GLU A 10 -1.24 20.60 0.55
N ALA A 11 -1.21 19.94 -0.61
CA ALA A 11 -1.08 18.48 -0.70
C ALA A 11 0.34 17.99 -0.35
N LYS A 12 1.37 18.87 -0.39
CA LYS A 12 2.73 18.48 0.03
C LYS A 12 2.82 18.27 1.53
N GLU A 13 2.15 19.11 2.31
CA GLU A 13 2.13 19.01 3.76
C GLU A 13 1.31 17.80 4.21
N ALA A 14 0.13 17.60 3.60
CA ALA A 14 -0.68 16.41 3.81
C ALA A 14 0.09 15.12 3.47
N MET A 15 0.82 15.11 2.35
CA MET A 15 1.68 13.97 1.98
C MET A 15 2.83 13.73 2.97
N LYS A 16 3.45 14.80 3.49
CA LYS A 16 4.51 14.68 4.49
C LYS A 16 3.98 14.01 5.76
N ASN A 17 2.84 14.48 6.26
CA ASN A 17 2.19 13.91 7.43
C ASN A 17 1.79 12.45 7.21
N PHE A 18 1.22 12.14 6.04
CA PHE A 18 0.84 10.78 5.67
C PHE A 18 2.04 9.82 5.63
N LYS A 19 3.17 10.26 5.06
CA LYS A 19 4.40 9.47 5.02
C LYS A 19 4.94 9.19 6.41
N MET A 20 4.90 10.19 7.30
CA MET A 20 5.36 10.04 8.68
C MET A 20 4.47 9.09 9.48
N GLN A 21 3.15 9.15 9.30
CA GLN A 21 2.20 8.20 9.90
C GLN A 21 2.46 6.77 9.42
N ALA A 22 2.57 6.57 8.11
CA ALA A 22 2.87 5.26 7.53
C ALA A 22 4.21 4.69 8.04
N ALA A 23 5.22 5.54 8.23
CA ALA A 23 6.51 5.13 8.81
C ALA A 23 6.40 4.72 10.28
N SER A 24 5.62 5.48 11.08
CA SER A 24 5.34 5.15 12.47
C SER A 24 4.60 3.82 12.62
N GLU A 25 3.60 3.56 11.78
CA GLU A 25 2.85 2.30 11.76
C GLU A 25 3.73 1.08 11.51
N VAL A 26 4.72 1.20 10.60
CA VAL A 26 5.65 0.10 10.29
C VAL A 26 6.87 0.06 11.21
N GLY A 27 6.95 0.95 12.21
CA GLY A 27 8.05 1.02 13.18
C GLY A 27 9.39 1.45 12.56
N VAL A 28 9.37 2.14 11.42
CA VAL A 28 10.59 2.65 10.77
C VAL A 28 10.80 4.10 11.15
N ASN A 29 11.98 4.40 11.70
CA ASN A 29 12.34 5.77 12.05
C ASN A 29 12.71 6.56 10.79
N LEU A 30 11.71 7.19 10.17
CA LEU A 30 11.90 8.06 9.02
C LEU A 30 12.21 9.49 9.50
N LYS A 31 13.29 10.07 8.99
CA LYS A 31 13.67 11.46 9.29
C LYS A 31 13.24 12.38 8.14
N ASP A 32 12.98 13.64 8.46
CA ASP A 32 12.73 14.75 7.50
C ASP A 32 14.01 15.20 6.75
N GLY A 33 14.97 14.29 6.60
CA GLY A 33 16.27 14.55 5.99
C GLY A 33 16.83 13.31 5.32
N TYR A 34 18.14 13.10 5.45
CA TYR A 34 18.80 11.95 4.85
C TYR A 34 18.36 10.64 5.52
N ASN A 35 17.95 9.67 4.70
CA ASN A 35 17.51 8.35 5.13
C ASN A 35 18.34 7.23 4.48
N GLY A 36 19.58 7.50 4.07
CA GLY A 36 20.42 6.51 3.36
C GLY A 36 20.94 5.38 4.25
N GLU A 37 20.79 5.50 5.57
CA GLU A 37 21.01 4.42 6.54
C GLU A 37 19.85 3.40 6.59
N LEU A 38 18.68 3.75 6.04
CA LEU A 38 17.55 2.83 6.00
C LEU A 38 17.81 1.73 4.97
N THR A 39 17.51 0.50 5.36
CA THR A 39 17.56 -0.62 4.43
C THR A 39 16.50 -0.45 3.34
N SER A 40 16.77 -0.90 2.12
CA SER A 40 15.81 -0.85 1.01
C SER A 40 14.48 -1.52 1.36
N ARG A 41 14.51 -2.55 2.22
CA ARG A 41 13.31 -3.21 2.76
C ARG A 41 12.48 -2.25 3.62
N GLN A 42 13.09 -1.52 4.53
CA GLN A 42 12.39 -0.57 5.40
C GLN A 42 11.78 0.58 4.60
N ALA A 43 12.54 1.17 3.66
CA ALA A 43 12.02 2.21 2.77
C ALA A 43 10.85 1.69 1.91
N GLY A 44 10.95 0.46 1.41
CA GLY A 44 9.88 -0.21 0.66
C GLY A 44 8.64 -0.48 1.52
N SER A 45 8.81 -0.87 2.78
CA SER A 45 7.69 -1.09 3.72
C SER A 45 6.88 0.18 3.98
N VAL A 46 7.53 1.33 4.13
CA VAL A 46 6.82 2.62 4.28
C VAL A 46 5.98 2.93 3.03
N GLY A 47 6.57 2.80 1.84
CA GLY A 47 5.85 3.04 0.58
C GLY A 47 4.70 2.06 0.34
N GLY A 48 4.87 0.78 0.70
CA GLY A 48 3.82 -0.22 0.63
C GLY A 48 2.65 0.08 1.58
N GLN A 49 2.95 0.56 2.79
CA GLN A 49 1.92 0.93 3.76
C GLN A 49 1.12 2.15 3.31
N MET A 50 1.76 3.14 2.68
CA MET A 50 1.07 4.27 2.07
C MET A 50 0.01 3.82 1.04
N VAL A 51 0.34 2.87 0.16
CA VAL A 51 -0.61 2.35 -0.85
C VAL A 51 -1.72 1.52 -0.19
N ASN A 52 -1.40 0.75 0.85
CA ASN A 52 -2.38 -0.01 1.61
C ASN A 52 -3.42 0.88 2.29
N ASN A 53 -2.99 2.01 2.86
CA ASN A 53 -3.89 2.94 3.55
C ASN A 53 -4.73 3.75 2.54
N MET A 54 -4.21 3.99 1.33
CA MET A 54 -4.95 4.64 0.24
C MET A 54 -6.00 3.71 -0.40
N ASN A 55 -5.71 2.42 -0.52
CA ASN A 55 -6.63 1.43 -1.10
C ASN A 55 -6.91 0.28 -0.12
N PRO A 56 -7.94 0.41 0.75
CA PRO A 56 -8.25 -0.58 1.78
C PRO A 56 -8.88 -1.86 1.24
N VAL A 57 -9.08 -1.98 -0.08
CA VAL A 57 -9.67 -3.18 -0.69
C VAL A 57 -8.66 -4.31 -0.66
N ARG A 58 -8.94 -5.32 0.17
CA ARG A 58 -8.17 -6.56 0.22
C ARG A 58 -8.87 -7.60 -0.67
N THR A 59 -8.09 -8.24 -1.53
CA THR A 59 -8.59 -9.34 -2.36
C THR A 59 -7.97 -10.66 -1.92
N MET A 60 -8.80 -11.62 -1.55
CA MET A 60 -8.39 -13.00 -1.29
C MET A 60 -8.82 -13.88 -2.46
N ARG A 61 -7.94 -14.79 -2.87
CA ARG A 61 -8.22 -15.74 -3.95
C ARG A 61 -8.11 -17.15 -3.38
N PHE A 62 -9.14 -17.95 -3.57
CA PHE A 62 -9.15 -19.34 -3.14
C PHE A 62 -9.47 -20.23 -4.33
N GLU A 63 -8.65 -21.24 -4.56
CA GLU A 63 -8.94 -22.30 -5.50
C GLU A 63 -9.97 -23.26 -4.87
N ARG A 64 -11.09 -23.46 -5.54
CA ARG A 64 -12.12 -24.43 -5.17
C ARG A 64 -12.28 -25.42 -6.31
N HIS A 65 -12.54 -26.68 -6.00
CA HIS A 65 -12.86 -27.68 -7.03
C HIS A 65 -14.24 -27.36 -7.62
N ASN A 66 -14.33 -27.35 -8.94
CA ASN A 66 -15.55 -27.07 -9.66
C ASN A 66 -16.57 -28.19 -9.38
N ARG A 67 -17.74 -27.82 -8.86
CA ARG A 67 -18.81 -28.79 -8.53
C ARG A 67 -19.53 -29.33 -9.77
N ILE A 68 -19.36 -28.70 -10.94
CA ILE A 68 -20.05 -29.03 -12.20
C ILE A 68 -19.18 -29.90 -13.11
N SER A 69 -17.86 -29.81 -13.00
CA SER A 69 -16.92 -30.56 -13.84
C SER A 69 -15.78 -31.10 -12.99
N GLN A 70 -15.70 -32.44 -12.87
CA GLN A 70 -14.61 -33.10 -12.16
C GLN A 70 -13.27 -32.77 -12.82
N GLY A 71 -12.27 -32.44 -12.00
CA GLY A 71 -10.91 -32.09 -12.45
C GLY A 71 -10.67 -30.59 -12.70
N HIS A 72 -11.71 -29.75 -12.74
CA HIS A 72 -11.54 -28.30 -12.92
C HIS A 72 -11.44 -27.57 -11.58
N LYS A 73 -10.52 -26.60 -11.49
CA LYS A 73 -10.45 -25.67 -10.36
C LYS A 73 -11.00 -24.31 -10.78
N ILE A 74 -11.84 -23.72 -9.94
CA ILE A 74 -12.32 -22.34 -10.09
C ILE A 74 -11.65 -21.49 -9.02
N THR A 75 -11.05 -20.38 -9.45
CA THR A 75 -10.52 -19.37 -8.54
C THR A 75 -11.64 -18.41 -8.14
N VAL A 76 -12.12 -18.53 -6.91
CA VAL A 76 -13.10 -17.59 -6.35
C VAL A 76 -12.36 -16.42 -5.74
N LYS A 77 -12.69 -15.20 -6.16
CA LYS A 77 -12.13 -13.95 -5.63
C LYS A 77 -13.11 -13.35 -4.63
N TYR A 78 -12.68 -13.14 -3.39
CA TYR A 78 -13.40 -12.38 -2.39
C TYR A 78 -12.72 -11.02 -2.25
N ALA A 79 -13.45 -9.93 -2.46
CA ALA A 79 -12.98 -8.58 -2.21
C ALA A 79 -13.73 -8.02 -1.00
N PHE A 80 -13.01 -7.49 -0.03
CA PHE A 80 -13.59 -6.82 1.13
C PHE A 80 -12.86 -5.50 1.36
N SER A 81 -13.63 -4.47 1.71
CA SER A 81 -13.12 -3.17 2.13
C SER A 81 -13.41 -2.99 3.61
N LEU A 82 -12.38 -2.79 4.42
CA LEU A 82 -12.55 -2.32 5.79
C LEU A 82 -12.64 -0.81 5.76
N THR A 83 -13.84 -0.30 6.04
CA THR A 83 -14.07 1.13 6.30
C THR A 83 -14.00 1.32 7.81
N VAL A 84 -13.12 2.21 8.26
CA VAL A 84 -12.99 2.61 9.68
C VAL A 84 -13.97 3.74 9.97
#